data_AF-A0A3C0FI19-F1
#
_entry.id   AF-A0A3C0FI19-F1
#
_cell.length_a   1.000
_cell.length_b   1.000
_cell.length_c   1.000
_cell.angle_alpha   90.00
_cell.angle_beta   90.00
_cell.angle_gamma   90.00
#
_symmetry.space_group_name_H-M   'P 1'
#
loop_
_entity.id
_entity.type
_entity.pdbx_description
1 polymer ?
#
loop_
_entity_poly.entity_id
_entity_poly.type
_entity_poly.pdbx_seq_one_letter_code
_entity_poly.pdbx_strand_id
1 'polypeptide(L)' 'MVRDNLAIVVKGYPRLSETFIAQEILGIQQAGIPYRIVSLRHPTDKKRHPINDRITGAVDYLPEYVYQEPMR' A
#
# COMPACT_ATOMS: atom_id res chain seq x y z
N MET A 1 -0.63 -7.98 19.80
CA MET A 1 -0.52 -7.66 18.36
C MET A 1 -1.91 -7.56 17.80
N VAL A 2 -2.33 -6.37 17.35
CA VAL A 2 -3.54 -6.25 16.54
C VAL A 2 -3.25 -7.02 15.26
N ARG A 3 -4.09 -8.01 14.93
CA ARG A 3 -4.00 -8.68 13.64
C ARG A 3 -4.59 -7.72 12.60
N ASP A 4 -3.83 -7.40 11.56
CA ASP A 4 -4.41 -6.74 10.40
C ASP A 4 -5.40 -7.71 9.76
N ASN A 5 -6.69 -7.47 9.96
CA ASN A 5 -7.75 -8.35 9.46
C ASN A 5 -8.03 -8.09 7.96
N LEU A 6 -7.40 -7.07 7.38
CA LEU A 6 -7.53 -6.68 5.98
C LEU A 6 -6.15 -6.47 5.34
N ALA A 7 -5.90 -7.15 4.23
CA ALA A 7 -4.74 -6.89 3.37
C ALA A 7 -5.21 -6.29 2.04
N ILE A 8 -4.67 -5.13 1.69
CA ILE A 8 -4.96 -4.42 0.44
C ILE A 8 -3.80 -4.67 -0.52
N VAL A 9 -4.01 -5.52 -1.52
CA VAL A 9 -2.97 -5.89 -2.48
C VAL A 9 -3.05 -4.99 -3.72
N VAL A 10 -1.93 -4.36 -4.07
CA VAL A 10 -1.83 -3.42 -5.21
C VAL A 10 -0.58 -3.71 -6.04
N LYS A 11 -0.62 -3.37 -7.33
CA LYS A 11 0.53 -3.57 -8.22
C LYS A 11 1.74 -2.71 -7.83
N GLY A 12 1.50 -1.49 -7.35
CA GLY A 12 2.53 -0.56 -6.92
C GLY A 12 1.91 0.52 -6.05
N TYR A 13 2.62 0.97 -5.03
CA TYR A 13 2.17 2.00 -4.10
C TYR A 13 3.35 2.79 -3.53
N PRO A 14 3.22 4.09 -3.25
CA PRO A 14 2.17 4.98 -3.73
C PRO A 14 2.30 5.25 -5.23
N ARG A 15 1.17 5.61 -5.87
CA ARG A 15 1.11 6.04 -7.28
C ARG A 15 0.58 7.45 -7.38
N LEU A 16 1.19 8.27 -8.24
CA LEU A 16 0.77 9.66 -8.42
C LEU A 16 -0.61 9.75 -9.08
N SER A 17 -0.88 8.87 -10.06
CA SER A 17 -2.10 8.87 -10.87
C SER A 17 -3.27 8.12 -10.25
N GLU A 18 -3.04 7.29 -9.22
CA GLU A 18 -4.07 6.40 -8.63
C GLU A 18 -4.64 7.00 -7.34
N THR A 19 -5.08 8.26 -7.42
CA THR A 19 -5.63 8.98 -6.25
C THR A 19 -6.92 8.35 -5.73
N PHE A 20 -7.72 7.72 -6.59
CA PHE A 20 -8.91 6.97 -6.19
C PHE A 20 -8.56 5.82 -5.23
N ILE A 21 -7.55 5.01 -5.53
CA ILE A 21 -7.11 3.91 -4.66
C ILE A 21 -6.65 4.47 -3.31
N ALA A 22 -5.90 5.57 -3.31
CA ALA A 22 -5.48 6.22 -2.08
C ALA A 22 -6.66 6.79 -1.26
N GLN A 23 -7.71 7.30 -1.92
CA GLN A 23 -8.94 7.75 -1.25
C GLN A 23 -9.68 6.60 -0.57
N GLU A 24 -9.82 5.46 -1.24
CA GLU A 24 -10.48 4.27 -0.67
C GLU A 24 -9.70 3.73 0.54
N ILE A 25 -8.37 3.64 0.45
CA ILE A 25 -7.50 3.24 1.56
C ILE A 25 -7.66 4.20 2.74
N LEU A 26 -7.68 5.51 2.48
CA LEU A 26 -7.90 6.50 3.53
C LEU A 26 -9.30 6.38 4.15
N GLY A 27 -10.32 6.02 3.36
CA GLY A 27 -11.66 5.73 3.87
C GLY A 27 -11.69 4.54 4.81
N ILE A 28 -10.97 3.46 4.49
CA ILE A 28 -10.80 2.28 5.37
C ILE A 28 -10.14 2.68 6.68
N GLN A 29 -9.09 3.51 6.63
CA GLN A 29 -8.43 4.05 7.82
C GLN A 29 -9.39 4.89 8.68
N GLN A 30 -10.17 5.77 8.05
CA GLN A 30 -11.15 6.62 8.73
C GLN A 30 -12.29 5.82 9.36
N ALA A 31 -12.63 4.67 8.79
CA ALA A 31 -13.57 3.72 9.37
C ALA A 31 -12.98 2.93 10.56
N GLY A 32 -11.71 3.14 10.92
CA GLY A 32 -11.05 2.47 12.04
C GLY A 32 -10.75 0.99 11.81
N ILE A 33 -10.78 0.54 10.55
CA ILE A 33 -10.51 -0.85 10.17
C ILE A 33 -8.98 -1.04 10.17
N PRO A 34 -8.41 -1.99 10.95
CA PRO A 34 -6.98 -2.29 10.87
C PRO A 34 -6.64 -2.92 9.52
N TYR A 35 -5.65 -2.37 8.81
CA TYR A 35 -5.24 -2.83 7.48
C TYR A 35 -3.74 -2.71 7.26
N ARG A 36 -3.24 -3.50 6.31
CA ARG A 36 -1.92 -3.34 5.69
C ARG A 36 -2.02 -3.27 4.17
N ILE A 37 -1.08 -2.58 3.56
CA ILE A 37 -0.94 -2.48 2.10
C ILE A 37 0.18 -3.44 1.68
N VAL A 38 -0.10 -4.31 0.72
CA VAL A 38 0.90 -5.20 0.10
C VAL A 38 1.11 -4.75 -1.33
N SER A 39 2.28 -4.19 -1.61
CA SER A 39 2.64 -3.66 -2.92
C SER A 39 3.54 -4.64 -3.66
N LEU A 40 3.12 -5.08 -4.84
CA LEU A 40 3.89 -6.03 -5.67
C LEU A 40 5.14 -5.40 -6.30
N ARG A 41 5.26 -4.08 -6.26
CA ARG A 41 6.39 -3.32 -6.80
C ARG A 41 6.68 -2.11 -5.95
N HIS A 42 7.93 -1.66 -5.97
CA HIS A 42 8.30 -0.37 -5.42
C HIS A 42 7.69 0.78 -6.25
N PRO A 43 7.44 1.95 -5.63
CA PRO A 43 6.94 3.12 -6.34
C PRO A 43 8.01 3.62 -7.33
N THR A 44 7.61 3.90 -8.57
CA THR A 44 8.52 4.44 -9.60
C THR A 44 8.37 5.95 -9.77
N ASP A 45 7.32 6.54 -9.21
CA ASP A 45 7.01 7.96 -9.36
C ASP A 45 7.91 8.82 -8.46
N LYS A 46 8.55 9.84 -9.05
CA LYS A 46 9.41 10.79 -8.31
C LYS A 46 8.61 11.77 -7.45
N LYS A 47 7.35 12.01 -7.81
CA LYS A 47 6.43 12.91 -7.10
C LYS A 47 5.33 12.07 -6.45
N ARG A 48 4.90 12.47 -5.26
CA ARG A 48 3.79 11.84 -4.54
C ARG A 48 2.62 12.81 -4.46
N HIS A 49 1.42 12.27 -4.60
CA HIS A 49 0.20 13.04 -4.31
C HIS A 49 0.05 13.19 -2.79
N PRO A 50 -0.27 14.38 -2.24
CA PRO A 50 -0.34 14.63 -0.79
C PRO A 50 -1.30 13.73 -0.01
N ILE A 51 -2.25 13.10 -0.72
CA ILE A 51 -3.18 12.14 -0.10
C ILE A 51 -2.45 10.93 0.50
N ASN A 52 -1.35 10.49 -0.12
CA ASN A 52 -0.59 9.34 0.35
C ASN A 52 0.10 9.63 1.69
N ASP A 53 0.36 10.91 2.00
CA ASP A 53 0.95 11.32 3.28
C ASP A 53 -0.06 11.24 4.44
N ARG A 54 -1.36 11.09 4.13
CA ARG A 54 -2.44 10.92 5.12
C ARG A 54 -2.69 9.45 5.48
N ILE A 55 -2.12 8.52 4.71
CA ILE A 55 -2.27 7.08 4.89
C ILE A 55 -1.16 6.60 5.82
N THR A 56 -1.53 6.03 6.96
CA THR A 56 -0.59 5.60 8.02
C THR A 56 -0.53 4.08 8.18
N GLY A 57 -1.30 3.34 7.38
CA GLY A 57 -1.23 1.87 7.35
C GLY A 57 0.14 1.35 6.98
N ALA A 58 0.49 0.18 7.51
CA ALA A 58 1.76 -0.49 7.19
C ALA A 58 1.82 -0.83 5.69
N VAL A 59 3.00 -0.72 5.10
CA VAL A 59 3.23 -1.06 3.69
C VAL A 59 4.32 -2.12 3.59
N ASP A 60 4.00 -3.23 2.96
CA ASP A 60 4.93 -4.29 2.63
C ASP A 60 5.21 -4.28 1.14
N TYR A 61 6.49 -4.19 0.78
CA TYR A 61 6.92 -4.32 -0.60
C TYR A 61 7.38 -5.74 -0.85
N LEU A 62 6.74 -6.39 -1.81
CA LEU A 62 7.13 -7.68 -2.34
C LEU A 62 8.08 -7.47 -3.54
N PRO A 63 8.94 -8.46 -3.82
CA PRO A 63 9.81 -8.38 -4.98
C PRO A 63 8.98 -8.37 -6.27
N GLU A 64 9.39 -7.55 -7.23
CA GLU A 64 8.74 -7.55 -8.55
C GLU A 64 8.92 -8.91 -9.25
N TYR A 65 9.99 -9.62 -8.92
CA TYR A 65 10.27 -10.96 -9.42
C TYR A 65 10.55 -11.93 -8.28
N VAL A 66 9.79 -13.03 -8.22
CA VAL A 66 9.87 -14.04 -7.16
C VAL A 66 11.29 -14.59 -6.97
N TYR A 67 12.06 -14.74 -8.04
CA TYR A 67 13.44 -15.26 -7.95
C TYR A 67 14.41 -14.32 -7.21
N GLN A 68 14.06 -13.05 -6.99
CA GLN A 68 14.87 -12.11 -6.23
C GLN A 68 14.78 -12.37 -4.71
N GLU A 69 13.64 -12.84 -4.22
CA GLU A 69 13.42 -13.21 -2.81
C GLU A 69 12.55 -14.47 -2.70
N PRO A 70 13.05 -15.66 -3.10
CA PRO A 70 12.24 -16.87 -3.26
C PRO A 70 11.69 -17.48 -1.95
N MET A 71 12.20 -17.05 -0.80
CA MET A 71 11.90 -17.60 0.53
C MET A 71 11.17 -16.60 1.44
N ARG A 72 10.72 -15.47 0.89
CA ARG A 72 10.04 -14.41 1.62
C ARG A 72 8.53 -14.52 1.49
#